data_AF-H8G6E3-F1
#
_entry.id   AF-H8G6E3-F1
#
_cell.length_a   1.000
_cell.length_b   1.000
_cell.length_c   1.000
_cell.angle_alpha   90.00
_cell.angle_beta   90.00
_cell.angle_gamma   90.00
#
_symmetry.space_group_name_H-M   'P 1'
#
loop_
_entity.id
_entity.type
_entity.pdbx_description
1 polymer ?
#
loop_
_entity_poly.entity_id
_entity_poly.type
_entity_poly.pdbx_seq_one_letter_code
_entity_poly.pdbx_strand_id
1 'polypeptide(L)'
;MIDFLLVIVLIGVPVALFVKRRWIAQLADRKVFLAVVGVAWVLVIGVLARAADTDAMQNLAQDGGSDAKADADTGDSPAAGSGSGAGDGVGVHRVLSGDTLILADARRVRVLGIDAPDRGEPCFAESRDELKRLIGSAPVTLTADPSRPDIDPSGYLLRYVEETHFVDGDVSVQQARAGMAHYDAGESRLEQATDIREAEARASEREIGIWADPPCGAESSDTETSSPTTEPEPEPNPEPKPQPKPAPKPDPDPEPAPRPAPDPSEGDDSGGGVAYYPNCDAARAAGAAPLYAGEPGYSRKLDRDGDGVACE
;
A
#
# COMPACT_ATOMS: atom_id res chain seq x y z
N MET A 1 -33.35 -56.93 34.81
CA MET A 1 -33.23 -55.90 33.76
C MET A 1 -32.16 -54.84 34.07
N ILE A 2 -31.12 -55.16 34.87
CA ILE A 2 -30.00 -54.24 35.14
C ILE A 2 -28.67 -54.76 34.55
N ASP A 3 -28.57 -56.04 34.19
CA ASP A 3 -27.31 -56.62 33.68
C ASP A 3 -27.03 -56.40 32.18
N PHE A 4 -28.04 -56.17 31.33
CA PHE A 4 -27.81 -56.02 29.88
C PHE A 4 -27.36 -54.61 29.48
N LEU A 5 -27.71 -53.59 30.26
CA LEU A 5 -27.37 -52.19 29.97
C LEU A 5 -25.92 -51.86 30.36
N LEU A 6 -25.38 -52.52 31.39
CA LEU A 6 -24.01 -52.31 31.85
C LEU A 6 -22.97 -52.95 30.91
N VAL A 7 -23.31 -54.07 30.26
CA VAL A 7 -22.44 -54.76 29.30
C VAL A 7 -22.32 -53.99 27.98
N ILE A 8 -23.39 -53.32 27.52
CA ILE A 8 -23.35 -52.47 26.32
C ILE A 8 -22.45 -51.24 26.54
N VAL A 9 -22.45 -50.66 27.75
CA VAL A 9 -21.59 -49.51 28.09
C VAL A 9 -20.12 -49.90 28.24
N LEU A 10 -19.82 -51.07 28.83
CA LEU A 10 -18.43 -51.53 29.03
C LEU A 10 -17.74 -52.01 27.74
N ILE A 11 -18.48 -52.48 26.74
CA ILE A 11 -17.91 -52.95 25.45
C ILE A 11 -18.02 -51.88 24.35
N GLY A 12 -19.10 -51.08 24.33
CA GLY A 12 -19.36 -50.10 23.27
C GLY A 12 -18.43 -48.89 23.27
N VAL A 13 -18.07 -48.38 24.46
CA VAL A 13 -17.19 -47.21 24.60
C VAL A 13 -15.74 -47.49 24.14
N PRO A 14 -15.09 -48.61 24.50
CA PRO A 14 -13.73 -48.90 24.01
C PRO A 14 -13.67 -49.23 22.51
N VAL A 15 -14.71 -49.83 21.91
CA VAL A 15 -14.75 -50.10 20.46
C VAL A 15 -14.92 -48.81 19.66
N ALA A 16 -15.80 -47.89 20.10
CA ALA A 16 -15.98 -46.59 19.46
C ALA A 16 -14.70 -45.72 19.53
N LEU A 17 -13.98 -45.77 20.66
CA LEU A 17 -12.71 -45.05 20.82
C LEU A 17 -11.56 -45.70 20.01
N PHE A 18 -11.54 -47.02 19.85
CA PHE A 18 -10.54 -47.73 19.02
C PHE A 18 -10.76 -47.48 17.52
N VAL A 19 -12.01 -47.44 17.05
CA VAL A 19 -12.35 -47.09 15.65
C VAL A 19 -12.00 -45.63 15.35
N LYS A 20 -12.26 -44.70 16.29
CA LYS A 20 -11.93 -43.27 16.15
C LYS A 20 -10.41 -43.02 16.14
N ARG A 21 -9.63 -43.79 16.91
CA ARG A 21 -8.15 -43.74 16.89
C ARG A 21 -7.54 -44.30 15.61
N ARG A 22 -8.15 -45.30 14.99
CA ARG A 22 -7.65 -45.90 13.75
C ARG A 22 -7.92 -45.04 12.50
N TRP A 23 -8.99 -44.24 12.52
CA TRP A 23 -9.32 -43.28 11.46
C TRP A 23 -8.36 -42.07 11.41
N ILE A 24 -7.85 -41.63 12.56
CA ILE A 24 -6.93 -40.48 12.64
C ILE A 24 -5.51 -40.85 12.16
N ALA A 25 -5.13 -42.13 12.20
CA ALA A 25 -3.80 -42.59 11.78
C ALA A 25 -3.63 -42.74 10.25
N GLN A 26 -4.71 -42.75 9.46
CA GLN A 26 -4.61 -42.81 7.98
C GLN A 26 -4.48 -41.44 7.30
N LEU A 27 -4.75 -40.33 8.00
CA LEU A 27 -4.60 -38.97 7.45
C LEU A 27 -3.17 -38.41 7.62
N ALA A 28 -2.26 -39.17 8.23
CA ALA A 28 -0.89 -38.74 8.51
C ALA A 28 0.15 -39.22 7.47
N ASP A 29 -0.25 -39.76 6.32
CA ASP A 29 0.69 -40.06 5.23
C ASP A 29 0.61 -39.00 4.13
N ARG A 30 1.16 -37.82 4.44
CA ARG A 30 1.26 -36.64 3.54
C ARG A 30 1.83 -36.98 2.17
N LYS A 31 2.62 -38.06 2.04
CA LYS A 31 3.24 -38.49 0.79
C LYS A 31 2.24 -39.15 -0.17
N VAL A 32 1.26 -39.89 0.33
CA VAL A 32 0.22 -40.54 -0.50
C VAL A 32 -0.83 -39.52 -0.92
N PHE A 33 -1.20 -38.60 -0.04
CA PHE A 33 -2.15 -37.52 -0.36
C PHE A 33 -1.61 -36.57 -1.43
N LEU A 34 -0.34 -36.16 -1.36
CA LEU A 34 0.30 -35.35 -2.40
C LEU A 34 0.46 -36.08 -3.74
N ALA A 35 0.66 -37.40 -3.73
CA ALA A 35 0.75 -38.20 -4.95
C ALA A 35 -0.62 -38.33 -5.65
N VAL A 36 -1.70 -38.56 -4.90
CA VAL A 36 -3.05 -38.70 -5.47
C VAL A 36 -3.61 -37.36 -5.95
N VAL A 37 -3.41 -36.28 -5.18
CA VAL A 37 -3.82 -34.93 -5.60
C VAL A 37 -2.98 -34.46 -6.80
N GLY A 38 -1.68 -34.75 -6.84
CA GLY A 38 -0.82 -34.43 -7.97
C GLY A 38 -1.23 -35.12 -9.27
N VAL A 39 -1.58 -36.42 -9.22
CA VAL A 39 -2.07 -37.16 -10.41
C VAL A 39 -3.43 -36.63 -10.87
N ALA A 40 -4.33 -36.27 -9.95
CA ALA A 40 -5.60 -35.63 -10.30
C ALA A 40 -5.41 -34.23 -10.92
N TRP A 41 -4.47 -33.44 -10.43
CA TRP A 41 -4.14 -32.12 -10.98
C TRP A 41 -3.51 -32.19 -12.37
N VAL A 42 -2.62 -33.16 -12.62
CA VAL A 42 -2.03 -33.38 -13.96
C VAL A 42 -3.09 -33.84 -14.97
N LEU A 43 -4.07 -34.65 -14.56
CA LEU A 43 -5.18 -35.05 -15.43
C LEU A 43 -6.15 -33.89 -15.73
N VAL A 44 -6.38 -32.97 -14.78
CA VAL A 44 -7.20 -31.76 -15.00
C VAL A 44 -6.51 -30.79 -15.96
N ILE A 45 -5.19 -30.56 -15.80
CA ILE A 45 -4.41 -29.74 -16.75
C ILE A 45 -4.40 -30.40 -18.14
N GLY A 46 -4.26 -31.73 -18.22
CA GLY A 46 -4.28 -32.45 -19.50
C GLY A 46 -5.62 -32.36 -20.26
N VAL A 47 -6.75 -32.27 -19.54
CA VAL A 47 -8.09 -32.07 -20.14
C VAL A 47 -8.28 -30.60 -20.55
N LEU A 48 -7.79 -29.63 -19.77
CA LEU A 48 -7.86 -28.21 -20.13
C LEU A 48 -6.96 -27.85 -21.32
N ALA A 49 -5.79 -28.48 -21.46
CA ALA A 49 -4.91 -28.31 -22.61
C ALA A 49 -5.52 -28.86 -23.92
N ARG A 50 -6.45 -29.83 -23.86
CA ARG A 50 -7.14 -30.35 -25.04
C ARG A 50 -8.36 -29.50 -25.46
N ALA A 51 -8.88 -28.65 -24.58
CA ALA A 51 -9.99 -27.75 -24.90
C ALA A 51 -9.53 -26.48 -25.64
N ALA A 52 -8.26 -26.09 -25.51
CA ALA A 52 -7.71 -24.88 -26.14
C ALA A 52 -7.38 -25.02 -27.64
N ASP A 53 -7.37 -26.24 -28.20
CA ASP A 53 -7.03 -26.49 -29.61
C ASP A 53 -8.22 -26.41 -30.59
N THR A 54 -9.44 -26.12 -30.11
CA THR A 54 -10.66 -26.15 -30.97
C THR A 54 -11.22 -24.79 -31.40
N ASP A 55 -10.73 -23.65 -30.90
CA ASP A 55 -11.32 -22.34 -31.22
C ASP A 55 -10.53 -21.50 -32.25
N ALA A 56 -9.48 -22.08 -32.84
CA ALA A 56 -8.74 -21.45 -33.94
C ALA A 56 -9.12 -22.05 -35.30
N MET A 57 -10.33 -21.80 -35.82
CA MET A 57 -10.66 -21.87 -37.27
C MET A 57 -12.16 -21.53 -37.55
N GLN A 58 -12.72 -20.43 -37.04
CA GLN A 58 -13.98 -19.89 -37.57
C GLN A 58 -14.01 -18.37 -37.48
N ASN A 59 -13.37 -17.69 -38.45
CA ASN A 59 -13.76 -16.37 -38.97
C ASN A 59 -12.86 -16.01 -40.16
N LEU A 60 -12.94 -16.82 -41.21
CA LEU A 60 -12.43 -16.54 -42.54
C LEU A 60 -13.58 -16.80 -43.51
N ALA A 61 -14.42 -15.78 -43.70
CA ALA A 61 -15.20 -15.48 -44.91
C ALA A 61 -16.49 -14.74 -44.52
N GLN A 62 -16.42 -13.40 -44.51
CA GLN A 62 -17.50 -12.49 -44.92
C GLN A 62 -17.04 -11.05 -44.67
N ASP A 63 -16.51 -10.39 -45.70
CA ASP A 63 -17.29 -9.36 -46.37
C ASP A 63 -16.49 -8.73 -47.51
N GLY A 64 -17.03 -8.88 -48.72
CA GLY A 64 -16.62 -8.16 -49.90
C GLY A 64 -17.59 -7.01 -50.16
N GLY A 65 -17.06 -5.79 -50.06
CA GLY A 65 -17.24 -4.65 -50.97
C GLY A 65 -18.63 -4.16 -51.41
N SER A 66 -18.87 -2.85 -51.19
CA SER A 66 -19.57 -1.82 -52.01
C SER A 66 -20.19 -0.81 -51.04
N ASP A 67 -20.14 0.52 -51.16
CA ASP A 67 -19.70 1.47 -52.17
C ASP A 67 -19.38 2.80 -51.47
N ALA A 68 -18.58 3.62 -52.14
CA ALA A 68 -18.31 5.01 -51.76
C ALA A 68 -19.48 5.94 -52.11
N LYS A 69 -19.76 6.95 -51.26
CA LYS A 69 -19.87 8.36 -51.70
C LYS A 69 -19.83 9.34 -50.52
N ALA A 70 -19.14 10.44 -50.77
CA ALA A 70 -18.90 11.62 -49.95
C ALA A 70 -20.18 12.32 -49.44
N ASP A 71 -20.07 13.05 -48.32
CA ASP A 71 -20.20 14.51 -48.30
C ASP A 71 -19.69 15.10 -46.97
N ALA A 72 -19.31 16.37 -47.04
CA ALA A 72 -18.49 17.10 -46.10
C ALA A 72 -19.27 17.76 -44.92
N ASP A 73 -18.49 18.15 -43.92
CA ASP A 73 -18.49 19.50 -43.30
C ASP A 73 -18.95 19.66 -41.83
N THR A 74 -18.01 20.24 -41.06
CA THR A 74 -18.10 21.05 -39.83
C THR A 74 -18.66 20.50 -38.52
N GLY A 75 -17.85 20.61 -37.45
CA GLY A 75 -18.33 20.58 -36.07
C GLY A 75 -17.25 20.29 -35.03
N ASP A 76 -16.30 21.22 -34.88
CA ASP A 76 -15.28 21.25 -33.81
C ASP A 76 -15.92 21.26 -32.41
N SER A 77 -15.59 20.27 -31.58
CA SER A 77 -15.70 20.33 -30.11
C SER A 77 -14.83 19.22 -29.53
N PRO A 78 -13.91 19.49 -28.58
CA PRO A 78 -12.97 18.49 -28.12
C PRO A 78 -13.69 17.50 -27.21
N ALA A 79 -13.76 16.26 -27.67
CA ALA A 79 -14.15 15.13 -26.84
C ALA A 79 -13.16 15.01 -25.66
N ALA A 80 -13.74 14.92 -24.47
CA ALA A 80 -13.07 14.48 -23.27
C ALA A 80 -12.25 13.22 -23.59
N GLY A 81 -10.94 13.31 -23.39
CA GLY A 81 -10.04 12.16 -23.45
C GLY A 81 -10.44 11.17 -22.37
N SER A 82 -11.14 10.12 -22.78
CA SER A 82 -11.33 8.91 -22.00
C SER A 82 -9.99 8.19 -21.93
N GLY A 83 -9.18 8.56 -20.93
CA GLY A 83 -7.92 7.90 -20.60
C GLY A 83 -8.21 6.66 -19.76
N SER A 84 -8.59 5.56 -20.41
CA SER A 84 -8.45 4.22 -19.83
C SER A 84 -6.98 3.81 -19.99
N GLY A 85 -6.15 4.20 -19.02
CA GLY A 85 -4.76 3.79 -18.93
C GLY A 85 -4.59 2.95 -17.67
N ALA A 86 -4.12 1.71 -17.83
CA ALA A 86 -3.47 1.00 -16.74
C ALA A 86 -2.36 1.92 -16.21
N GLY A 87 -2.55 2.43 -15.00
CA GLY A 87 -1.97 3.70 -14.57
C GLY A 87 -0.44 3.66 -14.56
N ASP A 88 0.17 4.58 -15.31
CA ASP A 88 1.54 4.99 -15.04
C ASP A 88 1.55 5.52 -13.60
N GLY A 89 2.20 4.78 -12.69
CA GLY A 89 2.22 5.15 -11.28
C GLY A 89 2.83 6.55 -11.10
N VAL A 90 2.31 7.29 -10.11
CA VAL A 90 2.72 8.67 -9.82
C VAL A 90 3.65 8.68 -8.61
N GLY A 91 4.78 9.38 -8.70
CA GLY A 91 5.69 9.52 -7.57
C GLY A 91 5.04 10.28 -6.41
N VAL A 92 5.30 9.86 -5.18
CA VAL A 92 4.89 10.58 -3.97
C VAL A 92 6.01 11.53 -3.53
N HIS A 93 5.69 12.82 -3.39
CA HIS A 93 6.64 13.83 -2.92
C HIS A 93 6.73 13.85 -1.40
N ARG A 94 5.58 13.81 -0.70
CA ARG A 94 5.51 13.91 0.76
C ARG A 94 4.25 13.21 1.30
N VAL A 95 4.37 12.57 2.46
CA VAL A 95 3.24 12.08 3.26
C VAL A 95 3.01 13.07 4.40
N LEU A 96 1.80 13.62 4.52
CA LEU A 96 1.46 14.67 5.50
C LEU A 96 0.91 14.07 6.80
N SER A 97 -0.01 13.11 6.67
CA SER A 97 -0.66 12.37 7.76
C SER A 97 -0.87 10.91 7.32
N GLY A 98 -1.45 10.07 8.16
CA GLY A 98 -1.73 8.66 7.84
C GLY A 98 -2.77 8.40 6.76
N ASP A 99 -3.38 9.44 6.22
CA ASP A 99 -4.42 9.38 5.17
C ASP A 99 -4.22 10.45 4.08
N THR A 100 -3.14 11.24 4.13
CA THR A 100 -2.96 12.40 3.26
C THR A 100 -1.55 12.47 2.68
N LEU A 101 -1.46 12.64 1.36
CA LEU A 101 -0.20 12.70 0.63
C LEU A 101 -0.19 13.79 -0.45
N ILE A 102 1.02 14.23 -0.81
CA ILE A 102 1.31 15.15 -1.91
C ILE A 102 2.12 14.37 -2.95
N LEU A 103 1.64 14.39 -4.19
CA LEU A 103 2.31 13.78 -5.33
C LEU A 103 3.46 14.66 -5.85
N ALA A 104 4.35 14.06 -6.63
CA ALA A 104 5.47 14.75 -7.28
C ALA A 104 5.02 15.88 -8.23
N ASP A 105 3.78 15.86 -8.70
CA ASP A 105 3.16 16.89 -9.53
C ASP A 105 2.32 17.91 -8.72
N ALA A 106 2.56 17.97 -7.40
CA ALA A 106 1.92 18.88 -6.44
C ALA A 106 0.42 18.64 -6.20
N ARG A 107 -0.20 17.63 -6.82
CA ARG A 107 -1.59 17.25 -6.49
C ARG A 107 -1.64 16.68 -5.07
N ARG A 108 -2.72 17.00 -4.36
CA ARG A 108 -2.98 16.54 -3.00
C ARG A 108 -3.99 15.41 -3.06
N VAL A 109 -3.75 14.34 -2.30
CA VAL A 109 -4.59 13.16 -2.26
C VAL A 109 -4.99 12.89 -0.82
N ARG A 110 -6.28 12.65 -0.61
CA ARG A 110 -6.82 12.02 0.59
C ARG A 110 -7.13 10.57 0.26
N VAL A 111 -6.56 9.67 1.06
CA VAL A 111 -6.77 8.23 0.96
C VAL A 111 -8.22 7.94 1.36
N LEU A 112 -8.95 7.27 0.48
CA LEU A 112 -10.36 6.92 0.71
C LEU A 112 -10.50 5.83 1.77
N GLY A 113 -11.59 5.91 2.54
CA GLY A 113 -12.12 4.89 3.43
C GLY A 113 -11.55 4.88 4.84
N ILE A 114 -10.59 5.75 5.14
CA ILE A 114 -9.96 5.85 6.44
C ILE A 114 -9.91 7.29 6.96
N ASP A 115 -9.92 7.42 8.28
CA ASP A 115 -9.72 8.65 9.03
C ASP A 115 -8.52 8.45 9.97
N ALA A 116 -7.38 9.05 9.61
CA ALA A 116 -6.16 8.93 10.40
C ALA A 116 -6.08 10.03 11.45
N PRO A 117 -5.38 9.82 12.59
CA PRO A 117 -5.20 10.86 13.59
C PRO A 117 -4.65 12.15 12.99
N ASP A 118 -5.18 13.28 13.45
CA ASP A 118 -4.77 14.61 13.03
C ASP A 118 -3.55 15.12 13.82
N ARG A 119 -2.92 16.20 13.33
CA ARG A 119 -1.75 16.78 14.01
C ARG A 119 -2.10 17.17 15.45
N GLY A 120 -1.36 16.61 16.40
CA GLY A 120 -1.54 16.85 17.83
C GLY A 120 -2.39 15.79 18.54
N GLU A 121 -2.97 14.86 17.78
CA GLU A 121 -3.63 13.68 18.34
C GLU A 121 -2.62 12.56 18.61
N PRO A 122 -2.92 11.64 19.56
CA PRO A 122 -2.13 10.43 19.73
C PRO A 122 -1.97 9.67 18.42
N CYS A 123 -0.83 9.00 18.23
CA CYS A 123 -0.53 8.21 17.04
C CYS A 123 -0.38 8.97 15.71
N PHE A 124 -0.44 10.31 15.67
CA PHE A 124 -0.27 11.07 14.43
C PHE A 124 1.02 10.74 13.68
N ALA A 125 2.15 10.73 14.40
CA ALA A 125 3.46 10.53 13.80
C ALA A 125 3.63 9.08 13.32
N GLU A 126 3.22 8.13 14.16
CA GLU A 126 3.25 6.70 13.89
C GLU A 126 2.39 6.33 12.68
N SER A 127 1.19 6.91 12.60
CA SER A 127 0.27 6.71 11.49
C SER A 127 0.81 7.25 10.16
N ARG A 128 1.39 8.46 10.18
CA ARG A 128 2.06 9.05 9.02
C ARG A 128 3.27 8.23 8.58
N ASP A 129 4.09 7.80 9.54
CA ASP A 129 5.33 7.07 9.27
C ASP A 129 5.04 5.66 8.73
N GLU A 130 3.95 5.02 9.17
CA GLU A 130 3.47 3.78 8.58
C GLU A 130 3.02 3.98 7.13
N LEU A 131 2.20 5.00 6.82
CA LEU A 131 1.83 5.29 5.43
C LEU A 131 3.07 5.56 4.55
N LYS A 132 4.06 6.27 5.09
CA LYS A 132 5.35 6.48 4.42
C LYS A 132 6.11 5.18 4.19
N ARG A 133 6.07 4.25 5.14
CA ARG A 133 6.68 2.91 5.02
C ARG A 133 5.99 2.07 3.96
N LEU A 134 4.65 2.11 3.91
CA LEU A 134 3.82 1.38 2.95
C LEU A 134 4.07 1.86 1.51
N ILE A 135 4.10 3.16 1.29
CA ILE A 135 4.32 3.73 -0.04
C ILE A 135 5.79 3.62 -0.49
N GLY A 136 6.73 3.74 0.46
CA GLY A 136 8.16 3.74 0.17
C GLY A 136 8.57 4.85 -0.81
N SER A 137 9.52 4.55 -1.70
CA SER A 137 9.93 5.45 -2.79
C SER A 137 9.31 5.08 -4.13
N ALA A 138 8.39 4.12 -4.14
CA ALA A 138 7.76 3.64 -5.36
C ALA A 138 6.72 4.66 -5.85
N PRO A 139 6.49 4.74 -7.17
CA PRO A 139 5.28 5.34 -7.69
C PRO A 139 4.04 4.58 -7.17
N VAL A 140 2.94 5.29 -6.98
CA VAL A 140 1.66 4.73 -6.56
C VAL A 140 0.64 4.77 -7.69
N THR A 141 -0.25 3.79 -7.74
CA THR A 141 -1.44 3.82 -8.58
C THR A 141 -2.56 4.53 -7.82
N LEU A 142 -3.30 5.39 -8.53
CA LEU A 142 -4.39 6.17 -7.96
C LEU A 142 -5.69 5.80 -8.68
N THR A 143 -6.65 5.27 -7.93
CA THR A 143 -7.96 4.87 -8.47
C THR A 143 -9.05 5.70 -7.80
N ALA A 144 -9.93 6.32 -8.61
CA ALA A 144 -11.09 7.05 -8.10
C ALA A 144 -12.24 6.09 -7.82
N ASP A 145 -13.03 6.36 -6.78
CA ASP A 145 -14.25 5.61 -6.51
C ASP A 145 -15.46 6.25 -7.22
N PRO A 146 -16.27 5.49 -7.97
CA PRO A 146 -17.41 6.05 -8.72
C PRO A 146 -18.55 6.57 -7.84
N SER A 147 -18.59 6.20 -6.55
CA SER A 147 -19.58 6.70 -5.59
C SER A 147 -19.19 8.03 -4.94
N ARG A 148 -17.98 8.54 -5.21
CA ARG A 148 -17.43 9.77 -4.64
C ARG A 148 -17.18 10.83 -5.73
N PRO A 149 -17.20 12.12 -5.38
CA PRO A 149 -16.66 13.13 -6.26
C PRO A 149 -15.16 12.90 -6.44
N ASP A 150 -14.62 13.28 -7.60
CA ASP A 150 -13.20 13.12 -7.88
C ASP A 150 -12.30 13.96 -6.94
N ILE A 151 -12.83 15.11 -6.49
CA ILE A 151 -12.15 16.10 -5.66
C ILE A 151 -13.09 16.52 -4.53
N ASP A 152 -12.56 16.67 -3.31
CA ASP A 152 -13.30 17.23 -2.18
C ASP A 152 -13.43 18.76 -2.24
N PRO A 153 -14.27 19.40 -1.40
CA PRO A 153 -14.40 20.86 -1.37
C PRO A 153 -13.12 21.63 -1.03
N SER A 154 -12.12 20.97 -0.43
CA SER A 154 -10.81 21.53 -0.07
C SER A 154 -9.78 21.39 -1.19
N GLY A 155 -10.15 20.75 -2.30
CA GLY A 155 -9.30 20.56 -3.48
C GLY A 155 -8.43 19.30 -3.45
N TYR A 156 -8.67 18.36 -2.53
CA TYR A 156 -7.96 17.08 -2.49
C TYR A 156 -8.60 16.06 -3.42
N LEU A 157 -7.77 15.35 -4.19
CA LEU A 157 -8.20 14.16 -4.91
C LEU A 157 -8.60 13.08 -3.91
N LEU A 158 -9.77 12.47 -4.12
CA LEU A 158 -10.22 11.32 -3.34
C LEU A 158 -9.82 10.04 -4.07
N ARG A 159 -8.87 9.28 -3.52
CA ARG A 159 -8.30 8.10 -4.21
C ARG A 159 -8.13 6.91 -3.30
N TYR A 160 -8.38 5.74 -3.85
CA TYR A 160 -7.67 4.52 -3.49
C TYR A 160 -6.22 4.67 -3.94
N VAL A 161 -5.32 4.28 -3.06
CA VAL A 161 -3.87 4.41 -3.30
C VAL A 161 -3.30 3.02 -3.18
N GLU A 162 -2.79 2.52 -4.29
CA GLU A 162 -2.23 1.17 -4.38
C GLU A 162 -0.74 1.27 -4.66
N GLU A 163 0.06 0.44 -3.99
CA GLU A 163 1.47 0.33 -4.29
C GLU A 163 1.67 -0.53 -5.55
N THR A 164 2.58 -0.12 -6.45
CA THR A 164 2.82 -0.86 -7.69
C THR A 164 3.71 -2.11 -7.52
N HIS A 165 4.28 -2.37 -6.34
CA HIS A 165 5.34 -3.38 -6.15
C HIS A 165 4.99 -4.54 -5.20
N PHE A 166 3.98 -4.40 -4.34
CA PHE A 166 3.56 -5.47 -3.44
C PHE A 166 2.20 -6.05 -3.86
N VAL A 167 2.06 -7.35 -3.63
CA VAL A 167 0.86 -8.15 -3.96
C VAL A 167 -0.31 -7.81 -3.01
N ASP A 168 -0.06 -7.09 -1.93
CA ASP A 168 -1.03 -6.83 -0.87
C ASP A 168 -1.52 -5.37 -0.87
N GLY A 169 -2.42 -5.08 -1.81
CA GLY A 169 -3.63 -4.27 -1.56
C GLY A 169 -3.52 -2.78 -1.30
N ASP A 170 -4.69 -2.14 -1.40
CA ASP A 170 -4.91 -0.72 -1.15
C ASP A 170 -4.41 -0.27 0.25
N VAL A 171 -3.73 0.88 0.29
CA VAL A 171 -3.07 1.36 1.53
C VAL A 171 -4.06 1.70 2.64
N SER A 172 -5.33 1.98 2.34
CA SER A 172 -6.34 2.25 3.38
C SER A 172 -6.59 0.99 4.24
N VAL A 173 -6.68 -0.17 3.59
CA VAL A 173 -6.80 -1.47 4.26
C VAL A 173 -5.56 -1.75 5.09
N GLN A 174 -4.37 -1.41 4.56
CA GLN A 174 -3.11 -1.63 5.26
C GLN A 174 -2.96 -0.72 6.49
N GLN A 175 -3.31 0.56 6.39
CA GLN A 175 -3.34 1.51 7.51
C GLN A 175 -4.32 1.07 8.60
N ALA A 176 -5.55 0.68 8.23
CA ALA A 176 -6.53 0.16 9.17
C ALA A 176 -6.02 -1.14 9.85
N ARG A 177 -5.40 -2.03 9.08
CA ARG A 177 -4.82 -3.30 9.59
C ARG A 177 -3.66 -3.06 10.55
N ALA A 178 -2.88 -2.00 10.36
CA ALA A 178 -1.82 -1.60 11.27
C ALA A 178 -2.35 -0.91 12.54
N GLY A 179 -3.65 -0.64 12.61
CA GLY A 179 -4.26 0.16 13.68
C GLY A 179 -3.83 1.62 13.62
N MET A 180 -3.55 2.15 12.43
CA MET A 180 -3.05 3.52 12.24
C MET A 180 -4.13 4.49 11.78
N ALA A 181 -5.31 4.01 11.43
CA ALA A 181 -6.45 4.84 11.06
C ALA A 181 -7.76 4.15 11.45
N HIS A 182 -8.79 4.96 11.71
CA HIS A 182 -10.16 4.51 11.82
C HIS A 182 -10.77 4.29 10.44
N TYR A 183 -11.79 3.43 10.35
CA TYR A 183 -12.65 3.38 9.17
C TYR A 183 -13.57 4.60 9.15
N ASP A 184 -13.63 5.33 8.03
CA ASP A 184 -14.58 6.44 7.88
C ASP A 184 -15.99 5.89 7.59
N ALA A 185 -16.85 5.92 8.60
CA ALA A 185 -18.24 5.47 8.49
C ALA A 185 -19.07 6.27 7.47
N GLY A 186 -18.67 7.49 7.13
CA GLY A 186 -19.26 8.31 6.07
C GLY A 186 -19.07 7.71 4.67
N GLU A 187 -18.18 6.73 4.52
CA GLU A 187 -17.76 6.16 3.24
C GLU A 187 -18.26 4.72 3.03
N SER A 188 -19.42 4.39 3.59
CA SER A 188 -20.01 3.04 3.52
C SER A 188 -20.38 2.51 2.12
N ARG A 189 -20.27 3.32 1.08
CA ARG A 189 -20.56 2.93 -0.31
C ARG A 189 -19.30 2.63 -1.13
N LEU A 190 -18.12 2.83 -0.56
CA LEU A 190 -16.86 2.49 -1.17
C LEU A 190 -16.76 0.98 -1.43
N GLU A 191 -16.12 0.62 -2.52
CA GLU A 191 -15.85 -0.76 -2.88
C GLU A 191 -15.02 -1.48 -1.79
N GLN A 192 -14.07 -0.78 -1.16
CA GLN A 192 -13.13 -1.28 -0.15
C GLN A 192 -13.71 -1.23 1.27
N ALA A 193 -14.90 -0.67 1.50
CA ALA A 193 -15.43 -0.42 2.85
C ALA A 193 -15.56 -1.67 3.74
N THR A 194 -15.74 -2.85 3.15
CA THR A 194 -15.81 -4.11 3.92
C THR A 194 -14.41 -4.53 4.40
N ASP A 195 -13.42 -4.47 3.52
CA ASP A 195 -12.05 -4.89 3.84
C ASP A 195 -11.41 -3.96 4.87
N ILE A 196 -11.67 -2.65 4.78
CA ILE A 196 -11.18 -1.67 5.75
C ILE A 196 -11.80 -1.91 7.13
N ARG A 197 -13.12 -2.14 7.21
CA ARG A 197 -13.79 -2.45 8.49
C ARG A 197 -13.29 -3.75 9.11
N GLU A 198 -13.07 -4.78 8.30
CA GLU A 198 -12.49 -6.03 8.80
C GLU A 198 -11.05 -5.86 9.28
N ALA A 199 -10.26 -5.03 8.59
CA ALA A 199 -8.91 -4.70 8.99
C ALA A 199 -8.87 -3.92 10.31
N GLU A 200 -9.71 -2.89 10.44
CA GLU A 200 -9.89 -2.10 11.67
C GLU A 200 -10.34 -2.98 12.84
N ALA A 201 -11.34 -3.85 12.64
CA ALA A 201 -11.84 -4.74 13.68
C ALA A 201 -10.73 -5.66 14.21
N ARG A 202 -9.91 -6.22 13.31
CA ARG A 202 -8.75 -7.05 13.71
C ARG A 202 -7.69 -6.25 14.46
N ALA A 203 -7.51 -4.97 14.12
CA ALA A 203 -6.58 -4.10 14.83
C ALA A 203 -7.09 -3.80 16.25
N SER A 204 -8.37 -3.45 16.38
CA SER A 204 -9.02 -3.20 17.67
C SER A 204 -9.01 -4.44 18.58
N GLU A 205 -9.38 -5.62 18.06
CA GLU A 205 -9.36 -6.89 18.82
C GLU A 205 -7.97 -7.27 19.35
N ARG A 206 -6.92 -6.77 18.70
CA ARG A 206 -5.53 -7.04 19.06
C ARG A 206 -4.86 -5.88 19.81
N GLU A 207 -5.61 -4.81 20.08
CA GLU A 207 -5.13 -3.63 20.80
C GLU A 207 -3.84 -3.05 20.17
N ILE A 208 -3.80 -2.92 18.84
CA ILE A 208 -2.64 -2.37 18.12
C ILE A 208 -2.85 -0.91 17.73
N GLY A 209 -1.75 -0.14 17.70
CA GLY A 209 -1.75 1.24 17.22
C GLY A 209 -2.66 2.15 18.05
N ILE A 210 -3.57 2.86 17.39
CA ILE A 210 -4.57 3.75 18.03
C ILE A 210 -5.48 3.02 19.03
N TRP A 211 -5.58 1.69 18.92
CA TRP A 211 -6.39 0.84 19.79
C TRP A 211 -5.65 0.33 21.03
N ALA A 212 -4.34 0.55 21.11
CA ALA A 212 -3.54 0.16 22.28
C ALA A 212 -3.82 1.09 23.47
N ASP A 213 -3.49 0.63 24.68
CA ASP A 213 -3.47 1.46 25.89
C ASP A 213 -2.07 1.40 26.54
N PRO A 214 -1.27 2.48 26.50
CA PRO A 214 -1.54 3.75 25.82
C PRO A 214 -1.45 3.62 24.29
N PRO A 215 -2.20 4.46 23.52
CA PRO A 215 -2.23 4.37 22.06
C PRO A 215 -0.82 4.57 21.47
N CYS A 216 -0.49 3.71 20.50
CA CYS A 216 0.84 3.59 19.87
C CYS A 216 2.01 3.42 20.85
N GLY A 217 1.75 2.93 22.07
CA GLY A 217 2.80 2.72 23.06
C GLY A 217 3.40 4.03 23.57
N ALA A 218 2.63 5.12 23.54
CA ALA A 218 3.01 6.40 24.15
C ALA A 218 3.30 6.17 25.64
N GLU A 219 4.59 5.99 25.98
CA GLU A 219 5.14 5.62 27.31
C GLU A 219 5.31 4.12 27.63
N SER A 220 5.74 3.28 26.68
CA SER A 220 6.33 1.97 27.03
C SER A 220 7.57 1.63 26.21
N SER A 221 8.68 2.30 26.52
CA SER A 221 10.04 1.87 26.14
C SER A 221 10.75 1.03 27.21
N ASP A 222 10.10 0.69 28.34
CA ASP A 222 10.75 -0.06 29.43
C ASP A 222 9.86 -1.17 30.00
N THR A 223 9.59 -2.25 29.24
CA THR A 223 9.37 -3.58 29.82
C THR A 223 9.68 -4.67 28.78
N GLU A 224 10.96 -4.87 28.46
CA GLU A 224 11.41 -6.24 28.20
C GLU A 224 11.31 -7.01 29.52
N THR A 225 10.28 -7.83 29.67
CA THR A 225 10.31 -8.96 30.61
C THR A 225 9.56 -10.14 30.03
N SER A 226 10.38 -11.01 29.44
CA SER A 226 10.46 -12.45 29.67
C SER A 226 9.29 -13.33 29.23
N SER A 227 9.53 -14.06 28.14
CA SER A 227 9.13 -15.46 28.04
C SER A 227 10.40 -16.31 28.08
N PRO A 228 10.58 -17.25 29.03
CA PRO A 228 11.70 -18.18 28.97
C PRO A 228 11.35 -19.28 27.95
N THR A 229 11.83 -19.14 26.74
CA THR A 229 11.93 -20.27 25.81
C THR A 229 13.25 -20.98 26.10
N THR A 230 13.16 -22.21 26.62
CA THR A 230 14.30 -23.13 26.68
C THR A 230 14.71 -23.48 25.25
N GLU A 231 15.73 -22.81 24.75
CA GLU A 231 16.45 -23.14 23.52
C GLU A 231 17.33 -24.38 23.79
N PRO A 232 17.27 -25.45 22.98
CA PRO A 232 18.23 -26.53 23.07
C PRO A 232 19.63 -26.01 22.71
N GLU A 233 20.62 -26.46 23.48
CA GLU A 233 22.04 -26.12 23.37
C GLU A 233 22.54 -26.13 21.91
N PRO A 234 23.07 -25.00 21.39
CA PRO A 234 23.59 -24.96 20.03
C PRO A 234 24.86 -25.81 19.92
N GLU A 235 24.92 -26.66 18.91
CA GLU A 235 26.14 -27.36 18.53
C GLU A 235 27.28 -26.35 18.28
N PRO A 236 28.54 -26.68 18.65
CA PRO A 236 29.66 -25.77 18.50
C PRO A 236 29.87 -25.39 17.02
N ASN A 237 29.68 -24.11 16.72
CA ASN A 237 29.98 -23.51 15.43
C ASN A 237 31.48 -23.69 15.10
N PRO A 238 31.86 -24.23 13.93
CA PRO A 238 33.27 -24.33 13.54
C PRO A 238 33.94 -22.95 13.47
N GLU A 239 35.20 -22.89 13.89
CA GLU A 239 36.01 -21.66 13.91
C GLU A 239 35.95 -20.90 12.56
N PRO A 240 35.77 -19.57 12.57
CA PRO A 240 35.82 -18.79 11.34
C PRO A 240 37.20 -18.89 10.70
N LYS A 241 37.25 -19.31 9.43
CA LYS A 241 38.45 -19.16 8.61
C LYS A 241 38.85 -17.67 8.57
N PRO A 242 40.16 -17.34 8.56
CA PRO A 242 40.61 -15.95 8.51
C PRO A 242 40.02 -15.24 7.30
N GLN A 243 39.26 -14.17 7.54
CA GLN A 243 38.80 -13.30 6.46
C GLN A 243 40.01 -12.63 5.81
N PRO A 244 40.05 -12.53 4.47
CA PRO A 244 41.07 -11.75 3.78
C PRO A 244 41.02 -10.30 4.25
N LYS A 245 42.21 -9.71 4.47
CA LYS A 245 42.35 -8.29 4.82
C LYS A 245 41.56 -7.43 3.80
N PRO A 246 40.74 -6.45 4.26
CA PRO A 246 40.02 -5.57 3.37
C PRO A 246 40.96 -4.93 2.36
N ALA A 247 40.61 -5.01 1.06
CA ALA A 247 41.27 -4.24 0.03
C ALA A 247 41.15 -2.74 0.38
N PRO A 248 42.18 -1.93 0.08
CA PRO A 248 42.11 -0.48 0.31
C PRO A 248 40.89 0.10 -0.40
N LYS A 249 40.16 0.97 0.29
CA LYS A 249 39.06 1.73 -0.29
C LYS A 249 39.57 2.47 -1.54
N PRO A 250 38.84 2.46 -2.67
CA PRO A 250 39.14 3.33 -3.80
C PRO A 250 39.20 4.78 -3.30
N ASP A 251 40.20 5.53 -3.76
CA ASP A 251 40.26 6.97 -3.51
C ASP A 251 38.96 7.64 -3.96
N PRO A 252 38.48 8.67 -3.24
CA PRO A 252 37.31 9.43 -3.66
C PRO A 252 37.52 10.00 -5.06
N ASP A 253 36.53 9.78 -5.92
CA ASP A 253 36.45 10.37 -7.26
C ASP A 253 36.61 11.90 -7.12
N PRO A 254 37.50 12.57 -7.88
CA PRO A 254 37.67 14.02 -7.81
C PRO A 254 36.33 14.74 -7.98
N GLU A 255 36.07 15.64 -7.04
CA GLU A 255 34.91 16.54 -7.03
C GLU A 255 34.77 17.22 -8.42
N PRO A 256 33.59 17.16 -9.07
CA PRO A 256 33.40 17.79 -10.37
C PRO A 256 33.73 19.27 -10.28
N ALA A 257 34.60 19.75 -11.18
CA ALA A 257 34.93 21.17 -11.25
C ALA A 257 33.64 22.02 -11.37
N PRO A 258 33.57 23.17 -10.68
CA PRO A 258 32.39 24.04 -10.74
C PRO A 258 32.12 24.43 -12.19
N ARG A 259 30.88 24.22 -12.65
CA ARG A 259 30.45 24.64 -13.98
C ARG A 259 30.58 26.17 -14.08
N PRO A 260 31.02 26.71 -15.23
CA PRO A 260 31.07 28.15 -15.45
C PRO A 260 29.69 28.78 -15.23
N ALA A 261 29.65 29.87 -14.47
CA ALA A 261 28.43 30.68 -14.35
C ALA A 261 28.01 31.20 -15.75
N PRO A 262 26.73 31.15 -16.11
CA PRO A 262 26.26 31.72 -17.36
C PRO A 262 26.37 33.26 -17.34
N ASP A 263 26.94 33.80 -18.40
CA ASP A 263 27.01 35.23 -18.72
C ASP A 263 25.58 35.78 -18.98
N PRO A 264 25.19 36.96 -18.47
CA PRO A 264 23.83 37.46 -18.62
C PRO A 264 23.68 38.16 -19.97
N SER A 265 23.06 37.49 -20.93
CA SER A 265 22.53 38.11 -22.15
C SER A 265 21.02 37.92 -22.23
N GLU A 266 20.33 38.96 -21.74
CA GLU A 266 19.03 39.52 -22.12
C GLU A 266 18.01 38.64 -22.89
N GLY A 267 16.83 38.47 -22.26
CA GLY A 267 15.54 38.43 -22.96
C GLY A 267 14.64 37.24 -22.65
N ASP A 268 13.93 37.26 -21.52
CA ASP A 268 12.44 37.17 -21.51
C ASP A 268 11.86 37.34 -20.09
N ASP A 269 10.73 38.03 -20.05
CA ASP A 269 10.00 38.51 -18.87
C ASP A 269 9.22 37.35 -18.22
N SER A 270 9.72 36.81 -17.11
CA SER A 270 8.95 36.16 -16.04
C SER A 270 9.85 35.92 -14.83
N GLY A 271 9.55 36.60 -13.72
CA GLY A 271 10.43 36.82 -12.58
C GLY A 271 10.88 35.55 -11.85
N GLY A 272 12.05 35.03 -12.23
CA GLY A 272 12.86 34.09 -11.43
C GLY A 272 13.74 34.79 -10.39
N GLY A 273 13.22 35.85 -9.75
CA GLY A 273 13.83 36.38 -8.53
C GLY A 273 13.41 35.48 -7.38
N VAL A 274 14.38 34.94 -6.63
CA VAL A 274 14.19 34.16 -5.40
C VAL A 274 12.97 34.71 -4.63
N ALA A 275 11.84 34.02 -4.70
CA ALA A 275 10.62 34.48 -4.07
C ALA A 275 10.94 34.57 -2.58
N TYR A 276 10.94 35.79 -2.04
CA TYR A 276 11.17 36.03 -0.63
C TYR A 276 9.90 36.63 -0.07
N TYR A 277 9.23 35.89 0.81
CA TYR A 277 8.03 36.36 1.48
C TYR A 277 8.42 36.93 2.85
N PRO A 278 8.09 38.20 3.15
CA PRO A 278 8.41 38.81 4.44
C PRO A 278 7.59 38.22 5.59
N ASN A 279 6.42 37.66 5.30
CA ASN A 279 5.51 37.01 6.25
C ASN A 279 4.51 36.11 5.50
N CYS A 280 3.72 35.34 6.25
CA CYS A 280 2.74 34.42 5.69
C CYS A 280 1.54 35.09 5.03
N ASP A 281 1.21 36.32 5.42
CA ASP A 281 0.14 37.07 4.76
C ASP A 281 0.54 37.44 3.33
N ALA A 282 1.80 37.82 3.12
CA ALA A 282 2.34 38.07 1.78
C ALA A 282 2.40 36.80 0.93
N ALA A 283 2.78 35.66 1.52
CA ALA A 283 2.78 34.37 0.84
C ALA A 283 1.36 33.93 0.42
N ARG A 284 0.37 34.08 1.30
CA ARG A 284 -1.05 33.79 0.98
C ARG A 284 -1.61 34.76 -0.05
N ALA A 285 -1.33 36.06 0.07
CA ALA A 285 -1.77 37.06 -0.90
C ALA A 285 -1.18 36.85 -2.29
N ALA A 286 0.04 36.31 -2.37
CA ALA A 286 0.67 35.89 -3.61
C ALA A 286 0.19 34.53 -4.14
N GLY A 287 -0.70 33.84 -3.41
CA GLY A 287 -1.17 32.49 -3.76
C GLY A 287 -0.10 31.40 -3.63
N ALA A 288 0.98 31.68 -2.89
CA ALA A 288 2.13 30.78 -2.76
C ALA A 288 2.13 29.96 -1.46
N ALA A 289 1.26 30.29 -0.51
CA ALA A 289 1.14 29.52 0.73
C ALA A 289 0.10 28.39 0.60
N PRO A 290 0.31 27.25 1.28
CA PRO A 290 1.47 26.92 2.15
C PRO A 290 2.77 26.70 1.36
N LEU A 291 3.91 27.12 1.95
CA LEU A 291 5.25 27.04 1.36
C LEU A 291 6.00 25.83 1.93
N TYR A 292 6.60 24.97 1.12
CA TYR A 292 7.23 23.74 1.61
C TYR A 292 8.76 23.82 1.66
N ALA A 293 9.37 23.16 2.66
CA ALA A 293 10.82 23.09 2.80
C ALA A 293 11.50 22.60 1.51
N GLY A 294 12.40 23.42 0.98
CA GLY A 294 13.11 23.17 -0.28
C GLY A 294 12.55 23.94 -1.49
N GLU A 295 11.36 24.54 -1.36
CA GLU A 295 10.77 25.36 -2.42
C GLU A 295 11.28 26.82 -2.41
N PRO A 296 11.37 27.48 -3.58
CA PRO A 296 11.56 28.93 -3.65
C PRO A 296 10.44 29.65 -2.89
N GLY A 297 10.77 30.51 -1.93
CA GLY A 297 9.78 31.11 -1.04
C GLY A 297 9.82 30.58 0.38
N TYR A 298 10.18 29.31 0.55
CA TYR A 298 10.26 28.72 1.88
C TYR A 298 11.39 29.35 2.68
N SER A 299 11.08 29.69 3.92
CA SER A 299 12.11 29.98 4.91
C SER A 299 11.70 29.44 6.27
N ARG A 300 12.69 29.01 7.05
CA ARG A 300 12.49 28.56 8.43
C ARG A 300 11.82 29.61 9.34
N LYS A 301 11.81 30.88 8.94
CA LYS A 301 11.17 31.97 9.70
C LYS A 301 9.66 32.03 9.48
N LEU A 302 9.17 31.44 8.39
CA LEU A 302 7.75 31.35 8.04
C LEU A 302 7.13 30.02 8.52
N ASP A 303 7.97 29.05 8.84
CA ASP A 303 7.68 27.74 9.39
C ASP A 303 7.81 27.80 10.91
N ARG A 304 6.69 28.12 11.58
CA ARG A 304 6.68 28.50 13.01
C ARG A 304 6.98 27.31 13.92
N ASP A 305 6.43 26.15 13.61
CA ASP A 305 6.56 24.91 14.38
C ASP A 305 7.72 24.05 13.91
N GLY A 306 8.14 24.25 12.65
CA GLY A 306 9.39 23.77 12.17
C GLY A 306 9.33 22.40 11.52
N ASP A 307 8.22 22.04 10.91
CA ASP A 307 7.95 20.73 10.33
C ASP A 307 8.22 20.68 8.82
N GLY A 308 8.61 21.82 8.23
CA GLY A 308 8.86 21.97 6.81
C GLY A 308 7.64 22.38 5.99
N VAL A 309 6.58 22.92 6.62
CA VAL A 309 5.44 23.59 5.99
C VAL A 309 5.30 25.00 6.58
N ALA A 310 5.74 26.01 5.84
CA ALA A 310 5.56 27.40 6.20
C ALA A 310 4.17 27.91 5.81
N CYS A 311 3.61 28.80 6.64
CA CYS A 311 2.39 29.54 6.33
C CYS A 311 1.11 28.71 6.15
N GLU A 312 0.99 27.65 6.95
CA GLU A 312 -0.29 27.01 7.26
C GLU A 312 -1.36 27.99 7.78
#